data_AF-A0AAU5DYG5-F1
#
_entry.id   AF-A0AAU5DYG5-F1
#
_cell.length_a   1.000
_cell.length_b   1.000
_cell.length_c   1.000
_cell.angle_alpha   90.00
_cell.angle_beta   90.00
_cell.angle_gamma   90.00
#
_symmetry.space_group_name_H-M   'P 1'
#
loop_
_entity.id
_entity.type
_entity.pdbx_description
1 polymer ?
#
loop_
_entity_poly.entity_id
_entity_poly.type
_entity_poly.pdbx_seq_one_letter_code
_entity_poly.pdbx_strand_id
1 'polypeptide(L)'
;MTHGVGRDARTRGRGCAGAVLQVGALGLAVLSFGGTIEMETFPGLHQNRAPVVALLCAIAALLLVAGAAVGGRRARAGLVVAVCVGGLLVWRLSCLAPMLHCWSYDSVAREDDGSYRCVDRGDMLPDGPAG
;
A
#
# COMPACT_ATOMS: atom_id res chain seq x y z
N MET A 1 33.54 8.15 -34.91
CA MET A 1 32.09 8.30 -34.61
C MET A 1 31.56 7.00 -33.97
N THR A 2 31.81 6.75 -32.68
CA THR A 2 31.34 5.52 -31.99
C THR A 2 30.83 5.79 -30.57
N HIS A 3 30.80 7.05 -30.12
CA HIS A 3 30.39 7.43 -28.76
C HIS A 3 28.86 7.52 -28.53
N GLY A 4 28.03 7.25 -29.54
CA GLY A 4 26.57 7.34 -29.45
C GLY A 4 25.89 6.09 -28.88
N VAL A 5 26.32 4.90 -29.34
CA VAL A 5 25.61 3.62 -29.09
C VAL A 5 25.53 3.26 -27.59
N GLY A 6 26.56 3.59 -26.80
CA GLY A 6 26.61 3.25 -25.37
C GLY A 6 25.81 4.17 -24.44
N ARG A 7 25.35 5.34 -24.91
CA ARG A 7 24.50 6.25 -24.13
C ARG A 7 23.02 5.91 -24.30
N ASP A 8 22.62 5.55 -25.52
CA ASP A 8 21.23 5.20 -25.85
C ASP A 8 20.78 3.89 -25.20
N ALA A 9 21.66 2.87 -25.14
CA ALA A 9 21.36 1.63 -24.43
C ALA A 9 21.15 1.86 -22.91
N ARG A 10 21.92 2.77 -22.32
CA ARG A 10 21.88 3.08 -20.88
C ARG A 10 20.65 3.90 -20.48
N THR A 11 20.24 4.86 -21.31
CA THR A 11 19.00 5.63 -21.10
C THR A 11 17.77 4.76 -21.29
N ARG A 12 17.76 3.88 -22.31
CA ARG A 12 16.66 2.94 -22.55
C ARG A 12 16.51 1.91 -21.43
N GLY A 13 17.63 1.33 -20.95
CA GLY A 13 17.64 0.38 -19.83
C GLY A 13 17.16 1.00 -18.51
N ARG A 14 17.53 2.26 -18.24
CA ARG A 14 17.03 3.03 -17.08
C ARG A 14 15.52 3.29 -17.17
N GLY A 15 15.00 3.59 -18.35
CA GLY A 15 13.56 3.75 -18.59
C GLY A 15 12.77 2.47 -18.26
N CYS A 16 13.23 1.32 -18.76
CA CYS A 16 12.57 0.03 -18.47
C CYS A 16 12.63 -0.33 -16.98
N ALA A 17 13.78 -0.16 -16.33
CA ALA A 17 13.92 -0.42 -14.89
C ALA A 17 12.99 0.50 -14.06
N GLY A 18 12.93 1.79 -14.40
CA GLY A 18 12.01 2.73 -13.77
C GLY A 18 10.53 2.32 -13.93
N ALA A 19 10.15 1.88 -15.14
CA ALA A 19 8.79 1.42 -15.42
C ALA A 19 8.42 0.16 -14.60
N VAL A 20 9.32 -0.82 -14.49
CA VAL A 20 9.09 -2.04 -13.69
C VAL A 20 8.86 -1.69 -12.21
N LEU A 21 9.64 -0.76 -11.67
CA LEU A 21 9.46 -0.30 -10.29
C LEU A 21 8.09 0.39 -10.09
N GLN A 22 7.68 1.23 -11.03
CA GLN A 22 6.37 1.90 -10.97
C GLN A 22 5.19 0.93 -11.13
N VAL A 23 5.31 -0.06 -12.00
CA VAL A 23 4.31 -1.13 -12.14
C VAL A 23 4.25 -1.97 -10.86
N GLY A 24 5.39 -2.27 -10.23
CA GLY A 24 5.43 -2.93 -8.94
C GLY A 24 4.73 -2.10 -7.85
N ALA A 25 4.99 -0.79 -7.79
CA ALA A 25 4.32 0.13 -6.87
C ALA A 25 2.80 0.13 -7.07
N LEU A 26 2.33 0.21 -8.32
CA LEU A 26 0.92 0.15 -8.65
C LEU A 26 0.31 -1.21 -8.24
N GLY A 27 1.00 -2.32 -8.51
CA GLY A 27 0.55 -3.65 -8.13
C GLY A 27 0.38 -3.79 -6.61
N LEU A 28 1.34 -3.29 -5.83
CA LEU A 28 1.23 -3.26 -4.37
C LEU A 28 0.10 -2.36 -3.89
N ALA A 29 -0.10 -1.21 -4.53
CA ALA A 29 -1.23 -0.33 -4.22
C ALA A 29 -2.56 -1.06 -4.44
N VAL A 30 -2.75 -1.74 -5.58
CA VAL A 30 -3.96 -2.53 -5.86
C VAL A 30 -4.13 -3.68 -4.86
N LEU A 31 -3.06 -4.39 -4.54
CA LEU A 31 -3.09 -5.48 -3.56
C LEU A 31 -3.48 -4.98 -2.16
N SER A 32 -3.08 -3.75 -1.80
CA SER A 32 -3.47 -3.10 -0.56
C SER A 32 -5.00 -2.89 -0.46
N PHE A 33 -5.69 -2.64 -1.58
CA PHE A 33 -7.16 -2.56 -1.64
C PHE A 33 -7.80 -3.92 -1.42
N GLY A 34 -7.34 -4.95 -2.15
CA GLY A 34 -7.85 -6.32 -1.98
C GLY A 34 -7.68 -6.84 -0.55
N GLY A 35 -6.59 -6.45 0.13
CA GLY A 35 -6.29 -6.89 1.49
C GLY A 35 -7.29 -6.45 2.58
N THR A 36 -8.06 -5.38 2.35
CA THR A 36 -9.05 -4.90 3.33
C THR A 36 -10.46 -4.75 2.78
N ILE A 37 -10.74 -5.20 1.55
CA ILE A 37 -12.09 -5.09 0.96
C ILE A 37 -13.15 -5.66 1.92
N GLU A 38 -12.85 -6.77 2.61
CA GLU A 38 -13.81 -7.36 3.53
C GLU A 38 -14.04 -6.49 4.77
N MET A 39 -12.99 -5.87 5.30
CA MET A 39 -13.06 -4.91 6.42
C MET A 39 -13.76 -3.60 6.02
N GLU A 40 -13.69 -3.25 4.74
CA GLU A 40 -14.24 -2.02 4.18
C GLU A 40 -15.65 -2.16 3.62
N THR A 41 -16.17 -3.38 3.47
CA THR A 41 -17.48 -3.62 2.84
C THR A 41 -18.47 -4.28 3.80
N PHE A 42 -18.00 -5.17 4.67
CA PHE A 42 -18.88 -5.97 5.53
C PHE A 42 -18.79 -5.54 7.00
N PRO A 43 -19.91 -5.22 7.65
CA PRO A 43 -19.93 -5.03 9.11
C PRO A 43 -19.57 -6.34 9.82
N GLY A 44 -19.01 -6.23 11.02
CA GLY A 44 -18.59 -7.37 11.84
C GLY A 44 -17.13 -7.35 12.27
N LEU A 45 -16.71 -8.45 12.92
CA LEU A 45 -15.35 -8.63 13.42
C LEU A 45 -14.42 -9.12 12.32
N HIS A 46 -13.35 -8.35 12.06
CA HIS A 46 -12.33 -8.71 11.09
C HIS A 46 -10.94 -8.71 11.72
N GLN A 47 -10.06 -9.54 11.17
CA GLN A 47 -8.66 -9.56 11.60
C GLN A 47 -7.96 -8.28 11.18
N ASN A 48 -7.25 -7.63 12.11
CA ASN A 48 -6.59 -6.36 11.84
C ASN A 48 -5.45 -6.51 10.81
N ARG A 49 -5.77 -6.28 9.54
CA ARG A 49 -4.78 -6.28 8.44
C ARG A 49 -4.18 -4.89 8.19
N ALA A 50 -4.61 -3.86 8.93
CA ALA A 50 -4.15 -2.49 8.71
C ALA A 50 -2.61 -2.35 8.80
N PRO A 51 -1.88 -3.00 9.74
CA PRO A 51 -0.42 -2.90 9.79
C PRO A 51 0.27 -3.48 8.55
N VAL A 52 -0.21 -4.63 8.08
CA VAL A 52 0.31 -5.29 6.88
C VAL A 52 0.07 -4.42 5.64
N VAL A 53 -1.13 -3.85 5.53
CA VAL A 53 -1.50 -2.99 4.39
C VAL A 53 -0.72 -1.68 4.42
N ALA A 54 -0.50 -1.09 5.61
CA ALA A 54 0.35 0.08 5.78
C ALA A 54 1.80 -0.19 5.33
N LEU A 55 2.35 -1.36 5.67
CA LEU A 55 3.66 -1.80 5.20
C LEU A 55 3.71 -1.93 3.67
N LEU A 56 2.68 -2.52 3.05
CA LEU A 56 2.57 -2.62 1.60
C LEU A 56 2.55 -1.24 0.94
N CYS A 57 1.78 -0.29 1.50
CA CYS A 57 1.75 1.10 1.03
C CYS A 57 3.12 1.77 1.15
N ALA A 58 3.86 1.54 2.24
CA ALA A 58 5.21 2.07 2.42
C ALA A 58 6.20 1.51 1.38
N ILE A 59 6.17 0.19 1.13
CA ILE A 59 6.99 -0.44 0.09
C ILE A 59 6.62 0.10 -1.30
N ALA A 60 5.33 0.25 -1.59
CA ALA A 60 4.85 0.83 -2.84
C ALA A 60 5.38 2.26 -3.04
N ALA A 61 5.36 3.10 -1.99
CA ALA A 61 5.89 4.45 -2.04
C ALA A 61 7.40 4.46 -2.33
N LEU A 62 8.17 3.57 -1.70
CA LEU A 62 9.61 3.43 -1.96
C LEU A 62 9.90 3.01 -3.41
N LEU A 63 9.16 2.04 -3.93
CA LEU A 63 9.28 1.61 -5.33
C LEU A 63 8.91 2.74 -6.30
N LEU A 64 7.90 3.55 -5.96
CA LEU A 64 7.48 4.68 -6.77
C LEU A 64 8.56 5.75 -6.86
N VAL A 65 9.17 6.10 -5.72
CA VAL A 65 10.29 7.05 -5.64
C VAL A 65 11.51 6.53 -6.37
N ALA A 66 11.86 5.25 -6.16
CA ALA A 66 12.97 4.60 -6.86
C ALA A 66 12.73 4.56 -8.38
N GLY A 67 11.52 4.22 -8.82
CA GLY A 67 11.14 4.19 -10.22
C GLY A 67 11.24 5.57 -10.89
N ALA A 68 10.77 6.61 -10.21
CA ALA A 68 10.91 7.99 -10.67
C ALA A 68 12.38 8.45 -10.74
N ALA A 69 13.19 8.08 -9.74
CA ALA A 69 14.62 8.41 -9.71
C ALA A 69 15.41 7.69 -10.81
N VAL A 70 15.11 6.42 -11.07
CA VAL A 70 15.80 5.58 -12.07
C VAL A 70 15.36 5.93 -13.49
N GLY A 71 14.05 6.10 -13.72
CA GLY A 71 13.49 6.42 -15.04
C GLY A 71 13.85 7.82 -15.55
N GLY A 72 14.21 8.73 -14.63
CA GLY A 72 14.65 10.09 -14.95
C GLY A 72 13.49 11.06 -15.22
N ARG A 73 13.72 12.34 -14.89
CA ARG A 73 12.69 13.41 -14.88
C ARG A 73 12.08 13.78 -16.24
N ARG A 74 12.58 13.21 -17.34
CA ARG A 74 12.16 13.55 -18.71
C ARG A 74 11.00 12.69 -19.22
N ALA A 75 10.70 11.56 -18.56
CA ALA A 75 9.57 10.72 -18.90
C ALA A 75 8.28 11.28 -18.28
N ARG A 76 7.59 12.19 -18.99
CA ARG A 76 6.30 12.76 -18.54
C ARG A 76 5.30 11.68 -18.12
N ALA A 77 5.26 10.56 -18.87
CA ALA A 77 4.40 9.42 -18.55
C ALA A 77 4.71 8.82 -17.16
N GLY A 78 5.98 8.63 -16.81
CA GLY A 78 6.38 8.10 -15.51
C GLY A 78 6.08 9.06 -14.35
N LEU A 79 6.05 10.37 -14.61
CA LEU A 79 5.67 11.38 -13.62
C LEU A 79 4.15 11.39 -13.39
N VAL A 80 3.35 11.25 -14.45
CA VAL A 80 1.89 11.09 -14.34
C VAL A 80 1.55 9.85 -13.52
N VAL A 81 2.17 8.70 -13.83
CA VAL A 81 1.98 7.46 -13.05
C VAL A 81 2.38 7.68 -11.59
N ALA A 82 3.52 8.33 -11.33
CA ALA A 82 3.94 8.63 -9.96
C ALA A 82 2.95 9.51 -9.20
N VAL A 83 2.38 10.54 -9.83
CA VAL A 83 1.37 11.39 -9.21
C VAL A 83 0.09 10.61 -8.93
N CYS A 84 -0.40 9.81 -9.90
CA CYS A 84 -1.61 9.01 -9.73
C CYS A 84 -1.46 7.97 -8.62
N VAL A 85 -0.39 7.17 -8.66
CA VAL A 85 -0.13 6.14 -7.64
C VAL A 85 0.15 6.79 -6.29
N GLY A 86 0.89 7.90 -6.25
CA GLY A 86 1.13 8.64 -5.01
C GLY A 86 -0.17 9.15 -4.39
N GLY A 87 -1.06 9.74 -5.18
CA GLY A 87 -2.38 10.17 -4.73
C GLY A 87 -3.23 8.99 -4.22
N LEU A 88 -3.21 7.86 -4.91
CA LEU A 88 -3.89 6.63 -4.47
C LEU A 88 -3.35 6.13 -3.12
N LEU A 89 -2.03 6.15 -2.91
CA LEU A 89 -1.42 5.73 -1.65
C LEU A 89 -1.78 6.68 -0.50
N VAL A 90 -1.80 8.00 -0.74
CA VAL A 90 -2.21 9.00 0.27
C VAL A 90 -3.68 8.82 0.64
N TRP A 91 -4.55 8.68 -0.37
CA TRP A 91 -5.96 8.36 -0.15
C TRP A 91 -6.11 7.08 0.68
N ARG A 92 -5.36 6.04 0.31
CA ARG A 92 -5.41 4.75 0.97
C ARG A 92 -5.02 4.81 2.44
N LEU A 93 -3.91 5.49 2.75
CA LEU A 93 -3.47 5.68 4.13
C LEU A 93 -4.47 6.52 4.94
N SER A 94 -5.17 7.46 4.31
CA SER A 94 -6.22 8.25 4.96
C SER A 94 -7.42 7.39 5.35
N CYS A 95 -7.84 6.44 4.52
CA CYS A 95 -8.88 5.47 4.85
C CYS A 95 -8.45 4.49 5.96
N LEU A 96 -7.18 4.11 5.97
CA LEU A 96 -6.63 3.19 6.96
C LEU A 96 -6.35 3.85 8.32
N ALA A 97 -6.27 5.19 8.39
CA ALA A 97 -5.96 5.92 9.61
C ALA A 97 -6.79 5.49 10.85
N PRO A 98 -8.14 5.36 10.78
CA PRO A 98 -8.92 4.86 11.91
C PRO A 98 -8.55 3.42 12.31
N MET A 99 -8.25 2.54 11.34
CA MET A 99 -7.83 1.16 11.63
C MET A 99 -6.40 1.09 12.21
N LEU A 100 -5.51 2.00 11.79
CA LEU A 100 -4.16 2.12 12.35
C LEU A 100 -4.18 2.59 13.81
N HIS A 101 -5.20 3.33 14.25
CA HIS A 101 -5.35 3.66 15.65
C HIS A 101 -5.50 2.40 16.52
N CYS A 102 -6.10 1.35 15.96
CA CYS A 102 -6.23 0.03 16.58
C CYS A 102 -5.02 -0.89 16.36
N TRP A 103 -3.83 -0.38 16.00
CA TRP A 103 -2.66 -1.21 15.67
C TRP A 103 -2.35 -2.26 16.76
N SER A 104 -2.50 -1.91 18.03
CA SER A 104 -2.22 -2.82 19.16
C SER A 104 -3.24 -3.94 19.36
N TYR A 105 -4.34 -3.95 18.60
CA TYR A 105 -5.42 -4.93 18.73
C TYR A 105 -5.42 -5.89 17.54
N ASP A 106 -5.65 -7.17 17.82
CA ASP A 106 -5.67 -8.22 16.80
C ASP A 106 -6.92 -8.21 15.91
N SER A 107 -7.99 -7.54 16.36
CA SER A 107 -9.24 -7.42 15.60
C SER A 107 -9.83 -6.02 15.61
N VAL A 108 -10.54 -5.71 14.53
CA VAL A 108 -11.29 -4.47 14.36
C VAL A 108 -12.72 -4.85 14.02
N ALA A 109 -13.67 -4.35 14.79
CA ALA A 109 -15.09 -4.46 14.52
C ALA A 109 -15.54 -3.23 13.75
N ARG A 110 -16.17 -3.44 12.59
CA ARG A 110 -16.87 -2.38 11.88
C ARG A 110 -18.33 -2.39 12.27
N GLU A 111 -18.80 -1.25 12.75
CA GLU A 111 -20.19 -1.05 13.13
C GLU A 111 -21.04 -0.58 11.93
N ASP A 112 -22.35 -0.72 12.03
CA ASP A 112 -23.30 -0.35 10.96
C ASP A 112 -23.33 1.16 10.67
N ASP A 113 -22.91 1.99 11.64
CA ASP A 113 -22.76 3.45 11.46
C ASP A 113 -21.46 3.85 10.72
N GLY A 114 -20.62 2.87 10.36
CA GLY A 114 -19.33 3.07 9.69
C GLY A 114 -18.17 3.40 10.64
N SER A 115 -18.41 3.42 11.95
CA SER A 115 -17.35 3.55 12.95
C SER A 115 -16.56 2.23 13.11
N TYR A 116 -15.35 2.36 13.66
CA TYR A 116 -14.47 1.23 13.95
C TYR A 116 -14.24 1.12 15.46
N ARG A 117 -14.44 -0.07 16.01
CA ARG A 117 -14.11 -0.41 17.40
C ARG A 117 -12.91 -1.36 17.43
N CYS A 118 -11.91 -1.03 18.24
CA CYS A 118 -10.78 -1.90 18.49
C CYS A 118 -11.20 -2.98 19.49
N VAL A 119 -10.96 -4.26 19.16
CA VAL A 119 -11.30 -5.36 20.07
C VAL A 119 -10.16 -6.34 20.12
N ASP A 120 -9.84 -6.82 21.32
CA ASP A 120 -8.87 -7.89 21.47
C ASP A 120 -9.58 -9.24 21.35
N ARG A 121 -9.01 -10.16 20.57
CA ARG A 121 -9.64 -11.46 20.33
C ARG A 121 -9.63 -12.32 21.60
N GLY A 122 -8.68 -12.06 22.51
CA GLY A 122 -8.59 -12.70 23.82
C GLY A 122 -9.78 -12.41 24.74
N ASP A 123 -10.36 -11.21 24.66
CA ASP A 123 -11.47 -10.78 25.52
C ASP A 123 -12.81 -11.40 25.12
N MET A 124 -12.90 -12.00 23.91
CA MET A 124 -14.10 -12.68 23.42
C MET A 124 -14.08 -14.19 23.66
N LEU A 125 -12.96 -14.76 24.14
CA LEU A 125 -12.97 -16.12 24.64
C LEU A 125 -13.62 -16.10 26.02
N PRO A 126 -14.69 -16.88 26.27
CA PRO A 126 -15.14 -17.10 27.64
C PRO A 126 -13.97 -17.68 28.41
N ASP A 127 -13.64 -17.09 29.56
CA ASP A 127 -12.58 -17.56 30.45
C ASP A 127 -12.62 -19.08 30.56
N GLY A 128 -11.70 -19.77 29.87
CA GLY A 128 -11.35 -21.13 30.21
C GLY A 128 -10.78 -21.09 31.63
N PRO A 129 -11.17 -22.01 32.52
CA PRO A 129 -11.11 -21.79 33.96
C PRO A 129 -9.68 -21.53 34.42
N ALA A 130 -9.54 -20.65 35.42
CA ALA A 130 -8.37 -20.65 36.27
C ALA A 130 -8.20 -22.07 36.88
N GLY A 131 -7.16 -22.78 36.45
CA GLY A 131 -6.86 -24.15 36.90
C GLY A 131 -5.60 -24.70 36.27
#